data_AF-H2ZG48-F1
#
_entry.id   AF-H2ZG48-F1
#
_cell.length_a   1.000
_cell.length_b   1.000
_cell.length_c   1.000
_cell.angle_alpha   90.00
_cell.angle_beta   90.00
_cell.angle_gamma   90.00
#
_symmetry.space_group_name_H-M   'P 1'
#
loop_
_entity.id
_entity.type
_entity.pdbx_description
1 polymer ?
#
loop_
_entity_poly.entity_id
_entity_poly.type
_entity_poly.pdbx_seq_one_letter_code
_entity_poly.pdbx_strand_id
1 'polypeptide(L)'
;YLEIQKTHIVVDYFGKISAINWHPGYASASTLRIKEQDVERFYKARKKFANIINRPDLTTKYNFRLESGDLIIFNNRRVAHAREEFHLNGGNRHLQGCYLCLDDAKGKYMTLAKKLGLEVTPP
;
A
#
# COMPACT_ATOMS: atom_id res chain seq x y z
N TYR A 1 -17.36 0.52 -19.78
CA TYR A 1 -16.01 0.49 -19.19
C TYR A 1 -16.08 1.10 -17.79
N LEU A 2 -15.57 0.42 -16.76
CA LEU A 2 -15.45 0.99 -15.41
C LEU A 2 -14.18 1.84 -15.38
N GLU A 3 -14.34 3.15 -15.21
CA GLU A 3 -13.22 4.06 -15.00
C GLU A 3 -13.05 4.32 -13.51
N ILE A 4 -11.83 4.12 -13.00
CA ILE A 4 -11.52 4.27 -11.58
C ILE A 4 -10.60 5.48 -11.40
N GLN A 5 -11.10 6.52 -10.72
CA GLN A 5 -10.31 7.66 -10.27
C GLN A 5 -10.30 7.66 -8.74
N LYS A 6 -9.11 7.47 -8.15
CA LYS A 6 -8.90 7.42 -6.70
C LYS A 6 -7.89 8.48 -6.26
N THR A 7 -8.19 9.15 -5.15
CA THR A 7 -7.27 10.08 -4.50
C THR A 7 -6.06 9.35 -3.95
N HIS A 8 -4.83 9.86 -4.14
CA HIS A 8 -3.61 9.21 -3.65
C HIS A 8 -3.55 9.09 -2.13
N ILE A 9 -3.99 10.13 -1.41
CA ILE A 9 -4.07 10.16 0.05
C ILE A 9 -5.54 10.32 0.42
N VAL A 10 -6.12 9.31 1.04
CA VAL A 10 -7.52 9.31 1.47
C VAL A 10 -7.57 9.67 2.95
N VAL A 11 -8.45 10.61 3.29
CA VAL A 11 -8.72 11.01 4.67
C VAL A 11 -10.14 10.61 5.07
N ASP A 12 -10.35 10.32 6.34
CA ASP A 12 -11.67 10.12 6.93
C ASP A 12 -12.38 11.46 7.23
N TYR A 13 -13.57 11.37 7.83
CA TYR A 13 -14.37 12.54 8.22
C TYR A 13 -13.63 13.49 9.18
N PHE A 14 -12.71 12.96 10.00
CA PHE A 14 -11.93 13.73 10.97
C PHE A 14 -10.60 14.24 10.39
N GLY A 15 -10.36 14.06 9.08
CA GLY A 15 -9.13 14.47 8.42
C GLY A 15 -7.93 13.54 8.69
N LYS A 16 -8.14 12.37 9.32
CA LYS A 16 -7.07 11.38 9.52
C LYS A 16 -6.86 10.56 8.27
N ILE A 17 -5.60 10.25 7.95
CA ILE A 17 -5.26 9.41 6.80
C ILE A 17 -5.81 8.00 7.02
N SER A 18 -6.73 7.58 6.16
CA SER A 18 -7.39 6.26 6.22
C SER A 18 -6.83 5.29 5.18
N ALA A 19 -6.28 5.80 4.07
CA ALA A 19 -5.63 4.96 3.07
C ALA A 19 -4.68 5.72 2.14
N ILE A 20 -3.78 4.97 1.52
CA ILE A 20 -2.89 5.41 0.45
C ILE A 20 -3.19 4.61 -0.82
N ASN A 21 -3.48 5.29 -1.91
CA ASN A 21 -3.61 4.71 -3.25
C ASN A 21 -2.39 5.12 -4.08
N TRP A 22 -1.28 4.38 -3.92
CA TRP A 22 -0.03 4.69 -4.60
C TRP A 22 0.42 3.53 -5.48
N HIS A 23 0.45 3.77 -6.79
CA HIS A 23 1.07 2.86 -7.75
C HIS A 23 1.78 3.70 -8.82
N PRO A 24 3.13 3.71 -8.85
CA PRO A 24 3.88 4.59 -9.73
C PRO A 24 3.62 4.29 -11.22
N GLY A 25 3.48 3.00 -11.58
CA GLY A 25 3.27 2.56 -12.97
C GLY A 25 1.82 2.61 -13.49
N TYR A 26 0.83 2.96 -12.64
CA TYR A 26 -0.60 2.98 -13.05
C TYR A 26 -1.11 4.39 -13.27
N ALA A 27 -0.47 5.40 -12.68
CA ALA A 27 -0.87 6.79 -12.88
C ALA A 27 -0.50 7.34 -14.28
N SER A 28 0.29 6.61 -15.06
CA SER A 28 0.48 6.89 -16.49
C SER A 28 -0.61 6.28 -17.37
N ALA A 29 -1.47 5.40 -16.84
CA ALA A 29 -2.43 4.64 -17.62
C ALA A 29 -3.86 5.24 -17.63
N SER A 30 -4.12 6.30 -16.87
CA SER A 30 -5.44 6.94 -16.77
C SER A 30 -5.39 8.44 -17.01
N THR A 31 -6.32 8.97 -17.80
CA THR A 31 -6.48 10.41 -18.04
C THR A 31 -6.70 11.15 -16.72
N LEU A 32 -5.84 12.12 -16.42
CA LEU A 32 -5.94 12.94 -15.22
C LEU A 32 -7.14 13.90 -15.36
N ARG A 33 -8.19 13.70 -14.56
CA ARG A 33 -9.39 14.56 -14.57
C ARG A 33 -9.31 15.60 -13.47
N ILE A 34 -8.55 16.65 -13.72
CA ILE A 34 -8.46 17.84 -12.87
C ILE A 34 -8.49 19.09 -13.76
N LYS A 35 -8.70 20.25 -13.17
CA LYS A 35 -8.60 21.52 -13.91
C LYS A 35 -7.18 21.72 -14.40
N GLU A 36 -7.01 22.26 -15.60
CA GLU A 36 -5.71 22.50 -16.22
C GLU A 36 -4.74 23.25 -15.29
N GLN A 37 -5.23 24.31 -14.64
CA GLN A 37 -4.47 25.11 -13.66
C GLN A 37 -3.88 24.30 -12.49
N ASP A 38 -4.45 23.15 -12.16
CA ASP A 38 -4.01 22.30 -11.04
C ASP A 38 -3.03 21.20 -11.46
N VAL A 39 -2.82 21.00 -12.77
CA VAL A 39 -1.99 19.92 -13.32
C VAL A 39 -0.55 20.01 -12.83
N GLU A 40 0.07 21.18 -12.94
CA GLU A 40 1.46 21.36 -12.51
C GLU A 40 1.60 21.12 -10.99
N ARG A 41 0.66 21.66 -10.21
CA ARG A 41 0.64 21.48 -8.75
C ARG A 41 0.49 20.01 -8.36
N PHE A 42 -0.38 19.27 -9.07
CA PHE A 42 -0.57 17.84 -8.85
C PHE A 42 0.74 17.07 -9.10
N TYR A 43 1.41 17.29 -10.24
CA TYR A 43 2.66 16.58 -10.56
C TYR A 43 3.80 16.96 -9.61
N LYS A 44 3.89 18.23 -9.19
CA LYS A 44 4.83 18.67 -8.14
C LYS A 44 4.59 17.92 -6.83
N ALA A 45 3.35 17.83 -6.38
CA ALA A 45 2.99 17.07 -5.17
C ALA A 45 3.27 15.58 -5.31
N ARG A 46 2.92 14.99 -6.46
CA ARG A 46 3.17 13.58 -6.78
C ARG A 46 4.66 13.25 -6.76
N LYS A 47 5.50 14.08 -7.38
CA LYS A 47 6.97 13.92 -7.38
C LYS A 47 7.54 14.05 -5.97
N LYS A 48 7.06 15.02 -5.19
CA LYS A 48 7.46 15.18 -3.78
C LYS A 48 7.14 13.93 -2.96
N PHE A 49 5.93 13.36 -3.12
CA PHE A 49 5.54 12.14 -2.42
C PHE A 49 6.38 10.93 -2.85
N ALA A 50 6.65 10.76 -4.15
CA ALA A 50 7.55 9.73 -4.65
C ALA A 50 8.96 9.84 -4.04
N ASN A 51 9.50 11.06 -3.98
CA ASN A 51 10.81 11.31 -3.37
C ASN A 51 10.82 10.94 -1.89
N ILE A 52 9.75 11.25 -1.14
CA ILE A 52 9.64 10.88 0.28
C ILE A 52 9.65 9.37 0.46
N ILE A 53 8.88 8.61 -0.34
CA ILE A 53 8.83 7.15 -0.24
C ILE A 53 10.20 6.51 -0.58
N ASN A 54 10.92 7.10 -1.53
CA ASN A 54 12.21 6.58 -1.99
C ASN A 54 13.41 7.10 -1.19
N ARG A 55 13.20 7.88 -0.14
CA ARG A 55 14.28 8.38 0.71
C ARG A 55 15.09 7.22 1.30
N PRO A 56 16.43 7.23 1.18
CA PRO A 56 17.28 6.17 1.74
C PRO A 56 17.27 6.17 3.28
N ASP A 57 17.04 7.32 3.89
CA ASP A 57 17.01 7.55 5.35
C ASP A 57 15.60 7.42 5.95
N LEU A 58 14.63 6.93 5.18
CA LEU A 58 13.29 6.72 5.67
C LEU A 58 13.27 5.54 6.66
N THR A 59 13.11 5.84 7.95
CA THR A 59 13.12 4.85 9.04
C THR A 59 12.00 3.80 8.94
N THR A 60 11.00 4.03 8.08
CA THR A 60 9.90 3.09 7.82
C THR A 60 10.11 2.22 6.59
N LYS A 61 11.26 2.34 5.90
CA LYS A 61 11.64 1.46 4.79
C LYS A 61 12.37 0.24 5.33
N TYR A 62 11.81 -0.94 5.10
CA TYR A 62 12.40 -2.22 5.51
C TYR A 62 12.72 -3.04 4.26
N ASN A 63 13.98 -3.48 4.16
CA ASN A 63 14.44 -4.35 3.09
C ASN A 63 14.83 -5.69 3.71
N PHE A 64 14.25 -6.77 3.22
CA PHE A 64 14.59 -8.13 3.62
C PHE A 64 14.33 -9.09 2.47
N ARG A 65 15.00 -10.24 2.54
CA ARG A 65 14.85 -11.32 1.59
C ARG A 65 13.83 -12.32 2.15
N LEU A 66 12.89 -12.73 1.31
CA LEU A 66 12.00 -13.84 1.60
C LEU A 66 12.69 -15.14 1.19
N GLU A 67 12.74 -16.09 2.12
CA GLU A 67 13.16 -17.46 1.88
C GLU A 67 11.97 -18.36 1.53
N SER A 68 12.25 -19.58 1.09
CA SER A 68 11.20 -20.53 0.75
C SER A 68 10.39 -20.90 2.00
N GLY A 69 9.07 -20.74 1.91
CA GLY A 69 8.15 -20.96 3.04
C GLY A 69 7.82 -19.68 3.82
N ASP A 70 8.52 -18.57 3.59
CA ASP A 70 8.20 -17.31 4.25
C ASP A 70 6.87 -16.74 3.75
N LEU A 71 6.14 -16.14 4.70
CA LEU A 71 4.88 -15.45 4.44
C LEU A 71 4.97 -14.02 4.98
N ILE A 72 4.65 -13.06 4.12
CA ILE A 72 4.44 -11.68 4.51
C ILE A 72 2.97 -11.31 4.37
N ILE A 73 2.40 -10.72 5.41
CA ILE A 73 1.06 -10.13 5.41
C ILE A 73 1.21 -8.67 5.82
N PHE A 74 0.63 -7.77 5.04
CA PHE A 74 0.64 -6.34 5.34
C PHE A 74 -0.65 -5.68 4.88
N ASN A 75 -0.99 -4.55 5.50
CA ASN A 75 -2.15 -3.77 5.11
C ASN A 75 -1.84 -2.98 3.83
N ASN A 76 -2.32 -3.47 2.69
CA ASN A 76 -2.13 -2.84 1.36
C ASN A 76 -2.77 -1.44 1.24
N ARG A 77 -3.63 -1.02 2.18
CA ARG A 77 -4.16 0.36 2.24
C ARG A 77 -3.18 1.33 2.92
N ARG A 78 -2.13 0.83 3.56
CA ARG A 78 -1.16 1.64 4.34
C ARG A 78 0.28 1.44 3.89
N VAL A 79 0.70 0.20 3.65
CA VAL A 79 2.10 -0.15 3.39
C VAL A 79 2.32 -0.30 1.88
N ALA A 80 3.17 0.56 1.32
CA ALA A 80 3.72 0.35 -0.01
C ALA A 80 4.79 -0.75 0.04
N HIS A 81 4.91 -1.52 -1.03
CA HIS A 81 5.88 -2.60 -1.14
C HIS A 81 6.45 -2.63 -2.56
N ALA A 82 7.69 -3.07 -2.67
CA ALA A 82 8.40 -3.23 -3.93
C ALA A 82 9.42 -4.37 -3.79
N ARG A 83 10.20 -4.57 -4.84
CA ARG A 83 11.38 -5.43 -4.82
C ARG A 83 12.55 -4.68 -5.40
N GLU A 84 13.74 -5.05 -4.98
CA GLU A 84 14.96 -4.65 -5.69
C GLU A 84 15.07 -5.39 -7.02
N GLU A 85 15.91 -4.85 -7.90
CA GLU A 85 16.29 -5.53 -9.14
C GLU A 85 17.03 -6.84 -8.83
N PHE A 86 16.92 -7.81 -9.73
CA PHE A 86 17.63 -9.07 -9.59
C PHE A 86 17.96 -9.67 -10.95
N HIS A 87 19.01 -10.47 -10.99
CA HIS A 87 19.36 -11.33 -12.12
C HIS A 87 19.07 -12.79 -11.78
N LEU A 88 18.56 -13.54 -12.76
CA LEU A 88 18.32 -14.98 -12.60
C LEU A 88 19.61 -15.73 -12.92
N ASN A 89 20.19 -16.36 -11.91
CA ASN A 89 21.47 -17.07 -12.03
C ASN A 89 21.24 -18.58 -12.28
N GLY A 90 20.29 -18.92 -13.16
CA GLY A 90 19.90 -20.31 -13.45
C GLY A 90 18.84 -20.91 -12.51
N GLY A 91 18.25 -20.12 -11.60
CA GLY A 91 17.17 -20.54 -10.70
C GLY A 91 15.80 -19.94 -11.03
N ASN A 92 14.76 -20.40 -10.33
CA ASN A 92 13.40 -19.87 -10.43
C ASN A 92 13.02 -19.05 -9.20
N ARG A 93 12.28 -17.96 -9.40
CA ARG A 93 11.66 -17.18 -8.33
C ARG A 93 10.16 -17.16 -8.52
N HIS A 94 9.44 -17.81 -7.61
CA HIS A 94 7.98 -17.87 -7.63
C HIS A 94 7.44 -17.37 -6.27
N LEU A 95 6.57 -16.37 -6.32
CA LEU A 95 5.81 -15.89 -5.16
C LEU A 95 4.34 -16.07 -5.47
N GLN A 96 3.59 -16.60 -4.50
CA GLN A 96 2.13 -16.70 -4.58
C GLN A 96 1.52 -15.59 -3.72
N GLY A 97 0.68 -14.78 -4.34
CA GLY A 97 -0.02 -13.68 -3.68
C GLY A 97 -1.53 -13.93 -3.66
N CYS A 98 -2.17 -13.52 -2.58
CA CYS A 98 -3.62 -13.39 -2.49
C CYS A 98 -3.99 -12.12 -1.73
N TYR A 99 -5.27 -11.74 -1.80
CA TYR A 99 -5.81 -10.61 -1.06
C TYR A 99 -6.92 -11.09 -0.13
N LEU A 100 -7.01 -10.45 1.03
CA LEU A 100 -8.07 -10.66 2.01
C LEU A 100 -8.80 -9.33 2.24
N CYS A 101 -10.09 -9.39 2.55
CA CYS A 101 -10.81 -8.22 3.01
C CYS A 101 -10.34 -7.87 4.43
N LEU A 102 -10.14 -6.58 4.70
CA LEU A 102 -9.72 -6.13 6.03
C LEU A 102 -10.79 -6.44 7.09
N ASP A 103 -12.08 -6.41 6.71
CA ASP A 103 -13.18 -6.69 7.61
C ASP A 103 -13.21 -8.16 8.06
N ASP A 104 -12.86 -9.10 7.16
CA ASP A 104 -12.73 -10.52 7.50
C ASP A 104 -11.61 -10.74 8.53
N ALA A 105 -10.46 -10.11 8.30
CA ALA A 105 -9.32 -10.16 9.22
C ALA A 105 -9.66 -9.55 10.58
N LYS A 106 -10.33 -8.39 10.59
CA LYS A 106 -10.83 -7.74 11.82
C LYS A 106 -11.82 -8.64 12.57
N GLY A 107 -12.79 -9.24 11.87
CA GLY A 107 -13.77 -10.14 12.50
C GLY A 107 -13.13 -11.35 13.18
N LYS A 108 -12.13 -11.96 12.53
CA LYS A 108 -11.35 -13.06 13.13
C LYS A 108 -10.54 -12.60 14.34
N TYR A 109 -9.87 -11.44 14.25
CA TYR A 109 -9.12 -10.86 15.35
C TYR A 109 -9.99 -10.62 16.59
N MET A 110 -11.16 -9.98 16.43
CA MET A 110 -12.08 -9.70 17.53
C MET A 110 -12.60 -10.99 18.19
N THR A 111 -12.93 -12.00 17.38
CA THR A 111 -13.37 -13.32 17.88
C THR A 111 -12.27 -14.00 18.68
N LEU A 112 -11.02 -13.94 18.21
CA LEU A 112 -9.88 -14.54 18.91
C LEU A 112 -9.57 -13.80 20.21
N ALA A 113 -9.55 -12.47 20.19
CA ALA A 113 -9.31 -11.65 21.38
C ALA A 113 -10.35 -11.94 22.48
N LYS A 114 -11.63 -12.02 22.13
CA LYS A 114 -12.69 -12.40 23.07
C LYS A 114 -12.48 -13.78 23.67
N LYS A 115 -12.08 -14.78 22.87
CA LYS A 115 -11.78 -16.13 23.35
C LYS A 115 -10.59 -16.18 24.30
N LEU A 116 -9.63 -15.28 24.12
CA LEU A 116 -8.45 -15.14 24.97
C LEU A 116 -8.68 -14.21 26.18
N GLY A 117 -9.88 -13.65 26.35
CA GLY A 117 -10.19 -12.71 27.42
C GLY A 117 -9.50 -11.35 27.29
N LEU A 118 -9.07 -10.97 26.09
CA LEU A 118 -8.42 -9.69 25.83
C LEU A 118 -9.47 -8.61 25.55
N GLU A 119 -9.40 -7.49 26.25
CA GLU A 119 -10.12 -6.28 25.88
C GLU A 119 -9.42 -5.62 24.70
N VAL A 120 -10.08 -5.64 23.54
CA VAL A 120 -9.58 -5.01 22.33
C VAL A 120 -10.63 -4.02 21.81
N THR A 121 -10.20 -2.78 21.57
CA THR A 121 -11.04 -1.80 20.89
C THR A 121 -11.04 -2.10 19.39
N PRO A 122 -12.20 -2.15 18.73
CA PRO A 122 -12.26 -2.29 17.28
C PRO A 122 -11.47 -1.15 16.60
N PRO A 123 -10.59 -1.46 15.63
CA PRO A 123 -9.84 -0.47 14.86
C PRO A 123 -10.68 0.26 13.81
#